data_AF-A0A8M1M852-F1
#
_entry.id   AF-A0A8M1M852-F1
#
_cell.length_a   1.000
_cell.length_b   1.000
_cell.length_c   1.000
_cell.angle_alpha   90.00
_cell.angle_beta   90.00
_cell.angle_gamma   90.00
#
_symmetry.space_group_name_H-M   'P 1'
#
loop_
_entity.id
_entity.type
_entity.pdbx_description
1 polymer ?
#
loop_
_entity_poly.entity_id
_entity_poly.type
_entity_poly.pdbx_seq_one_letter_code
_entity_poly.pdbx_strand_id
1 'polypeptide(L)'
;MSEKRKPLLGFVGKLPSGTALGNSGKTHCPLCMGLFKAPRLLPCLHTVCTTCLEQLEPFSVVDIRGGDSDTSSEGSIFQELKPPSLQPQIGILCPVCDAQVDLPMGGVKALTIDHLAMNDVMLESLQGEGQGLVCDLCSDREVEKRCQTCKANLCHFCCQAHRRQKKTTYHTMVDLKDLKGCSRIGKPILCPAHPAEDLRLFCELCDRPVCRDCVVGEHREHPCDFTSNVIHKHGDAVRELLKGTQPHVEVLEEALAQIKGMNSALQEQVGAVAADVRTFSEGYIKAIEEHRDKLLKQLEDIRVRKENSLQLQKAQLEQLLADLRTGVEFTEHLLTSGSDLEILITKGVVVERLTKLNKVEYSVHPGVNDKICFSPQQKAGRCRGYEVYDLHRAREKQTASFTLLCKDAAGESMGRGGDSVRVAVIPKDKKDSPVRALVQDNKDGTYYVSYTPKEPGVYTVLVCVKEQHVRGSPFTVTVRKRHRPHAGVFHCCTFCSSGGQKTARCACGGTMPGGYLGCGHGHKGHPGRPHWSCCGKFAEKSECTWTGGQNAPRSLLRTVAL
;
A
#
# COMPACT_ATOMS: atom_id res chain seq x y z
N MET A 1 -31.11 -9.67 37.77
CA MET A 1 -31.46 -9.92 36.36
C MET A 1 -31.30 -8.60 35.62
N SER A 2 -30.24 -8.27 34.88
CA SER A 2 -29.09 -9.01 34.38
C SER A 2 -27.94 -8.01 34.16
N GLU A 3 -26.77 -8.31 34.72
CA GLU A 3 -25.52 -7.63 34.38
C GLU A 3 -25.05 -8.09 32.99
N LYS A 4 -24.75 -7.13 32.12
CA LYS A 4 -24.20 -7.39 30.78
C LYS A 4 -22.72 -7.76 30.92
N ARG A 5 -22.41 -9.06 30.93
CA ARG A 5 -21.09 -9.61 30.63
C ARG A 5 -20.69 -9.23 29.20
N LYS A 6 -19.61 -8.46 29.04
CA LYS A 6 -18.85 -8.38 27.78
C LYS A 6 -17.83 -9.53 27.75
N PRO A 7 -17.61 -10.22 26.62
CA PRO A 7 -16.55 -11.20 26.51
C PRO A 7 -15.19 -10.50 26.34
N LEU A 8 -14.22 -10.89 27.16
CA LEU A 8 -12.82 -10.51 27.03
C LEU A 8 -12.21 -11.30 25.86
N LEU A 9 -12.00 -10.61 24.74
CA LEU A 9 -11.09 -11.06 23.69
C LEU A 9 -9.66 -10.83 24.18
N GLY A 10 -8.99 -11.92 24.55
CA GLY A 10 -7.57 -11.93 24.90
C GLY A 10 -6.71 -11.55 23.69
N PHE A 11 -6.21 -10.32 23.69
CA PHE A 11 -5.08 -9.92 22.86
C PHE A 11 -3.83 -10.59 23.44
N VAL A 12 -3.37 -11.69 22.83
CA VAL A 12 -1.99 -12.15 23.01
C VAL A 12 -1.11 -11.14 22.28
N GLY A 13 -0.47 -10.26 23.06
CA GLY A 13 0.45 -9.27 22.55
C GLY A 13 1.60 -9.95 21.82
N LYS A 14 1.72 -9.69 20.52
CA LYS A 14 2.96 -9.93 19.77
C LYS A 14 4.09 -9.17 20.47
N LEU A 15 5.13 -9.89 20.91
CA LEU A 15 6.37 -9.26 21.33
C LEU A 15 6.94 -8.43 20.16
N PRO A 16 7.61 -7.30 20.45
CA PRO A 16 8.13 -6.43 19.41
C PRO A 16 9.23 -7.13 18.60
N SER A 17 9.08 -7.04 17.28
CA SER A 17 10.07 -7.42 16.27
C SER A 17 11.34 -6.58 16.43
N GLY A 18 12.23 -7.01 17.32
CA GLY A 18 13.58 -6.49 17.45
C GLY A 18 14.46 -7.06 16.36
N THR A 19 15.06 -6.17 15.58
CA THR A 19 16.21 -6.37 14.68
C THR A 19 17.12 -7.52 15.12
N ALA A 20 17.34 -8.47 14.20
CA ALA A 20 18.37 -9.49 14.29
C ALA A 20 19.75 -8.80 14.36
N LEU A 21 20.23 -8.58 15.58
CA LEU A 21 21.63 -8.34 15.87
C LEU A 21 22.22 -9.69 16.29
N GLY A 22 23.42 -9.99 15.79
CA GLY A 22 24.07 -11.29 15.85
C GLY A 22 24.07 -11.98 17.21
N ASN A 23 24.17 -13.30 17.15
CA ASN A 23 24.15 -14.27 18.25
C ASN A 23 25.33 -14.07 19.25
N SER A 24 25.35 -12.95 19.98
CA SER A 24 26.09 -12.82 21.24
C SER A 24 25.13 -13.10 22.41
N GLY A 25 25.39 -14.22 23.10
CA GLY A 25 24.79 -14.69 24.35
C GLY A 25 23.58 -13.90 24.90
N LYS A 26 22.37 -14.40 24.63
CA LYS A 26 21.22 -14.03 25.44
C LYS A 26 21.34 -14.79 26.75
N THR A 27 21.80 -14.15 27.81
CA THR A 27 21.84 -14.70 29.18
C THR A 27 20.49 -14.65 29.89
N HIS A 28 19.50 -14.05 29.24
CA HIS A 28 18.17 -13.77 29.77
C HIS A 28 17.12 -14.66 29.14
N CYS A 29 16.17 -15.10 29.96
CA CYS A 29 15.03 -15.90 29.54
C CYS A 29 13.99 -15.05 28.80
N PRO A 30 13.48 -15.48 27.63
CA PRO A 30 12.50 -14.71 26.86
C PRO A 30 11.12 -14.61 27.54
N LEU A 31 10.82 -15.46 28.53
CA LEU A 31 9.54 -15.43 29.25
C LEU A 31 9.57 -14.59 30.51
N CYS A 32 10.53 -14.81 31.41
CA CYS A 32 10.62 -14.04 32.67
C CYS A 32 11.50 -12.79 32.57
N MET A 33 12.19 -12.59 31.44
CA MET A 33 13.14 -11.49 31.19
C MET A 33 14.29 -11.39 32.21
N GLY A 34 14.45 -12.36 33.10
CA GLY A 34 15.56 -12.45 34.04
C GLY A 34 16.66 -13.42 33.57
N LEU A 35 17.80 -13.40 34.27
CA LEU A 35 18.89 -14.35 34.04
C LEU A 35 18.41 -15.79 34.09
N PHE A 36 18.97 -16.64 33.23
CA PHE A 36 18.56 -18.04 33.17
C PHE A 36 18.76 -18.77 34.51
N LYS A 37 17.70 -19.41 34.98
CA LYS A 37 17.70 -20.31 36.14
C LYS A 37 17.26 -21.69 35.67
N ALA A 38 18.16 -22.67 35.77
CA ALA A 38 17.96 -24.01 35.21
C ALA A 38 17.39 -23.98 33.78
N PRO A 39 18.09 -23.36 32.81
CA PRO A 39 17.63 -23.28 31.43
C PRO A 39 17.53 -24.67 30.77
N ARG A 40 16.47 -24.87 29.99
CA ARG A 40 16.25 -26.06 29.14
C ARG A 40 16.38 -25.66 27.68
N LEU A 41 17.12 -26.46 26.93
CA LEU A 41 17.26 -26.37 25.48
C LEU A 41 16.14 -27.17 24.82
N LEU A 42 15.32 -26.49 24.02
CA LEU A 42 14.25 -27.11 23.24
C LEU A 42 14.81 -27.67 21.91
N PRO A 43 14.15 -28.64 21.26
CA PRO A 43 14.55 -29.16 19.94
C PRO A 43 14.64 -28.10 18.84
N CYS A 44 13.87 -27.01 18.96
CA CYS A 44 13.96 -25.84 18.08
C CYS A 44 15.15 -24.90 18.39
N LEU A 45 16.07 -25.32 19.25
CA LEU A 45 17.29 -24.61 19.68
C LEU A 45 17.05 -23.32 20.50
N HIS A 46 15.84 -23.10 20.98
CA HIS A 46 15.54 -22.02 21.91
C HIS A 46 15.70 -22.47 23.36
N THR A 47 16.19 -21.55 24.20
CA THR A 47 16.47 -21.80 25.61
C THR A 47 15.52 -21.01 26.52
N VAL A 48 14.93 -21.69 27.50
CA VAL A 48 13.94 -21.12 28.42
C VAL A 48 14.13 -21.71 29.82
N CYS A 49 13.88 -20.93 30.89
CA CYS A 49 13.95 -21.44 32.27
C CYS A 49 12.99 -22.61 32.50
N THR A 50 13.40 -23.62 33.27
CA THR A 50 12.55 -24.77 33.65
C THR A 50 11.22 -24.32 34.23
N THR A 51 11.23 -23.38 35.19
CA THR A 51 10.02 -22.88 35.84
C THR A 51 9.08 -22.12 34.89
N CYS A 52 9.63 -21.48 33.86
CA CYS A 52 8.82 -20.79 32.86
C CYS A 52 8.18 -21.77 31.88
N LEU A 53 8.87 -22.86 31.53
CA LEU A 53 8.31 -23.93 30.71
C LEU A 53 7.23 -24.72 31.45
N GLU A 54 7.36 -24.91 32.76
CA GLU A 54 6.34 -25.55 33.61
C GLU A 54 5.02 -24.76 33.69
N GLN A 55 5.06 -23.45 33.40
CA GLN A 55 3.89 -22.59 33.37
C GLN A 55 3.12 -22.63 32.03
N LEU A 56 3.69 -23.26 31.00
CA LEU A 56 3.04 -23.38 29.70
C LEU A 56 1.96 -24.47 29.75
N GLU A 57 0.83 -24.22 29.11
CA GLU A 57 -0.27 -25.20 29.01
C GLU A 57 0.15 -26.38 28.13
N PRO A 58 0.24 -27.60 28.68
CA PRO A 58 0.54 -28.79 27.90
C PRO A 58 -0.70 -29.22 27.10
N PHE A 59 -0.51 -29.65 25.86
CA PHE A 59 -1.58 -30.22 25.03
C PHE A 59 -1.30 -31.70 24.72
N SER A 60 -2.36 -32.50 24.65
CA SER A 60 -2.26 -33.90 24.24
C SER A 60 -2.32 -33.98 22.73
N VAL A 61 -1.26 -34.51 22.10
CA VAL A 61 -1.27 -34.78 20.66
C VAL A 61 -1.96 -36.13 20.46
N VAL A 62 -3.16 -36.12 19.89
CA VAL A 62 -3.76 -37.34 19.34
C VAL A 62 -3.14 -37.52 17.96
N ASP A 63 -2.35 -38.57 17.77
CA ASP A 63 -1.70 -38.90 16.51
C ASP A 63 -2.80 -39.29 15.48
N ILE A 64 -3.38 -38.31 14.78
CA ILE A 64 -4.20 -38.57 13.59
C ILE A 64 -3.22 -38.72 12.41
N ARG A 65 -2.41 -39.78 12.43
CA ARG A 65 -1.79 -40.26 11.19
C ARG A 65 -2.86 -41.05 10.46
N GLY A 66 -3.54 -40.37 9.54
CA GLY A 66 -4.35 -41.00 8.52
C GLY A 66 -3.50 -42.03 7.77
N GLY A 67 -4.00 -43.26 7.72
CA GLY A 67 -3.45 -44.28 6.85
C GLY A 67 -3.78 -43.93 5.41
N ASP A 68 -2.76 -43.63 4.62
CA ASP A 68 -2.80 -43.82 3.18
C ASP A 68 -1.94 -45.04 2.88
N SER A 69 -2.61 -46.18 2.82
CA SER A 69 -2.16 -47.31 2.03
C SER A 69 -2.23 -46.91 0.56
N ASP A 70 -1.10 -46.92 -0.15
CA ASP A 70 -1.05 -47.44 -1.51
C ASP A 70 0.38 -47.84 -1.91
N THR A 71 0.42 -48.95 -2.62
CA THR A 71 1.51 -49.86 -3.00
C THR A 71 2.56 -49.30 -3.97
N SER A 72 3.86 -49.60 -3.75
CA SER A 72 4.73 -50.41 -4.66
C SER A 72 6.25 -50.29 -4.35
N SER A 73 6.87 -51.46 -4.05
CA SER A 73 8.22 -51.99 -4.40
C SER A 73 9.40 -51.04 -4.77
N GLU A 74 10.67 -51.21 -4.35
CA GLU A 74 11.44 -52.26 -3.66
C GLU A 74 12.66 -51.66 -2.91
N GLY A 75 13.09 -52.32 -1.82
CA GLY A 75 14.53 -52.53 -1.53
C GLY A 75 15.31 -51.49 -0.71
N SER A 76 15.32 -51.63 0.62
CA SER A 76 16.56 -51.73 1.43
C SER A 76 16.26 -52.03 2.90
N ILE A 77 17.05 -52.96 3.43
CA ILE A 77 16.90 -53.68 4.70
C ILE A 77 17.63 -52.91 5.80
N PHE A 78 16.88 -52.44 6.81
CA PHE A 78 17.18 -52.38 8.26
C PHE A 78 16.30 -51.29 8.88
N GLN A 79 15.13 -51.68 9.40
CA GLN A 79 14.33 -50.80 10.25
C GLN A 79 14.00 -51.56 11.54
N GLU A 80 14.61 -51.08 12.62
CA GLU A 80 14.43 -51.61 13.96
C GLU A 80 12.94 -51.55 14.37
N LEU A 81 12.44 -52.70 14.81
CA LEU A 81 11.13 -52.85 15.41
C LEU A 81 11.10 -52.11 16.76
N LYS A 82 10.54 -50.90 16.80
CA LYS A 82 10.10 -50.25 18.04
C LYS A 82 8.58 -50.50 18.18
N PRO A 83 8.09 -51.10 19.28
CA PRO A 83 6.66 -51.37 19.43
C PRO A 83 5.87 -50.06 19.58
N PRO A 84 4.61 -49.99 19.09
CA PRO A 84 3.78 -48.80 19.24
C PRO A 84 3.27 -48.72 20.68
N SER A 85 3.96 -47.97 21.54
CA SER A 85 3.39 -47.55 22.82
C SER A 85 2.38 -46.43 22.55
N LEU A 86 1.09 -46.78 22.50
CA LEU A 86 -0.04 -45.85 22.60
C LEU A 86 -0.01 -45.16 23.97
N GLN A 87 0.78 -44.10 24.10
CA GLN A 87 0.68 -43.15 25.21
C GLN A 87 0.42 -41.76 24.64
N PRO A 88 -0.49 -40.96 25.23
CA PRO A 88 -0.68 -39.57 24.83
C PRO A 88 0.65 -38.84 25.02
N GLN A 89 1.28 -38.43 23.92
CA GLN A 89 2.45 -37.56 24.00
C GLN A 89 1.97 -36.15 24.33
N ILE A 90 2.36 -35.69 25.51
CA ILE A 90 2.08 -34.34 25.98
C ILE A 90 3.12 -33.42 25.34
N GLY A 91 2.66 -32.42 24.59
CA GLY A 91 3.52 -31.42 23.94
C GLY A 91 3.33 -30.01 24.50
N ILE A 92 4.30 -29.14 24.28
CA ILE A 92 4.23 -27.69 24.53
C ILE A 92 4.66 -26.93 23.27
N LEU A 93 4.21 -25.67 23.13
CA LEU A 93 4.68 -24.79 22.06
C LEU A 93 5.86 -23.95 22.53
N CYS A 94 6.89 -23.85 21.70
CA CYS A 94 8.01 -22.96 21.98
C CYS A 94 7.53 -21.50 21.96
N PRO A 95 7.76 -20.71 23.04
CA PRO A 95 7.27 -19.32 23.12
C PRO A 95 8.01 -18.34 22.19
N VAL A 96 9.05 -18.78 21.49
CA VAL A 96 9.87 -17.93 20.61
C VAL A 96 9.55 -18.16 19.12
N CYS A 97 9.26 -19.40 18.73
CA CYS A 97 9.07 -19.77 17.32
C CYS A 97 7.82 -20.62 17.06
N ASP A 98 7.00 -20.85 18.09
CA ASP A 98 5.78 -21.67 18.05
C ASP A 98 5.99 -23.12 17.58
N ALA A 99 7.24 -23.59 17.52
CA ALA A 99 7.54 -24.99 17.21
C ALA A 99 6.96 -25.90 18.30
N GLN A 100 6.30 -26.97 17.88
CA GLN A 100 5.86 -28.04 18.77
C GLN A 100 7.07 -28.75 19.38
N VAL A 101 7.02 -28.96 20.69
CA VAL A 101 8.03 -29.70 21.45
C VAL A 101 7.34 -30.82 22.21
N ASP A 102 7.67 -32.05 21.86
CA ASP A 102 7.17 -33.24 22.53
C ASP A 102 7.91 -33.42 23.87
N LEU A 103 7.17 -33.55 24.97
CA LEU A 103 7.78 -33.70 26.29
C LEU A 103 8.14 -35.17 26.56
N PRO A 104 9.36 -35.45 27.07
CA PRO A 104 9.72 -36.79 27.53
C PRO A 104 8.91 -37.20 28.77
N MET A 105 8.97 -38.48 29.14
CA MET A 105 8.24 -39.04 30.30
C MET A 105 8.47 -38.29 31.63
N GLY A 106 9.62 -37.64 31.81
CA GLY A 106 9.93 -36.80 32.97
C GLY A 106 9.47 -35.34 32.85
N GLY A 107 8.62 -35.03 31.85
CA GLY A 107 8.13 -33.70 31.55
C GLY A 107 9.24 -32.71 31.19
N VAL A 108 8.99 -31.42 31.46
CA VAL A 108 9.94 -30.32 31.22
C VAL A 108 11.31 -30.56 31.87
N LYS A 109 11.35 -31.20 33.05
CA LYS A 109 12.60 -31.44 33.79
C LYS A 109 13.52 -32.47 33.14
N ALA A 110 12.99 -33.27 32.23
CA ALA A 110 13.77 -34.25 31.46
C ALA A 110 14.29 -33.68 30.12
N LEU A 111 13.95 -32.44 29.76
CA LEU A 111 14.58 -31.75 28.64
C LEU A 111 16.05 -31.44 28.93
N THR A 112 16.86 -31.39 27.88
CA THR A 112 18.30 -31.11 27.97
C THR A 112 18.55 -29.78 28.67
N ILE A 113 19.43 -29.77 29.66
CA ILE A 113 19.87 -28.53 30.32
C ILE A 113 20.82 -27.79 29.37
N ASP A 114 20.58 -26.49 29.18
CA ASP A 114 21.50 -25.66 28.41
C ASP A 114 22.68 -25.22 29.27
N HIS A 115 23.71 -26.08 29.31
CA HIS A 115 24.94 -25.81 30.04
C HIS A 115 25.75 -24.64 29.43
N LEU A 116 25.55 -24.30 28.15
CA LEU A 116 26.20 -23.16 27.53
C LEU A 116 25.57 -21.86 28.06
N ALA A 117 24.25 -21.75 28.06
CA ALA A 117 23.54 -20.61 28.64
C ALA A 117 23.84 -20.42 30.14
N MET A 118 23.96 -21.51 30.92
CA MET A 118 24.39 -21.43 32.32
C MET A 118 25.81 -20.85 32.46
N ASN A 119 26.73 -21.25 31.59
CA ASN A 119 28.10 -20.73 31.60
C ASN A 119 28.15 -19.25 31.18
N ASP A 120 27.32 -18.83 30.22
CA ASP A 120 27.23 -17.44 29.78
C ASP A 120 26.65 -16.54 30.89
N VAL A 121 25.60 -16.98 31.60
CA VAL A 121 25.09 -16.28 32.79
C VAL A 121 26.17 -16.18 33.86
N MET A 122 26.92 -17.25 34.09
CA MET A 122 28.03 -17.24 35.04
C MET A 122 29.12 -16.24 34.61
N LEU A 123 29.43 -16.15 33.32
CA LEU A 123 30.42 -15.23 32.79
C LEU A 123 29.97 -13.75 32.89
N GLU A 124 28.71 -13.45 32.57
CA GLU A 124 28.13 -12.11 32.74
C GLU A 124 28.11 -11.71 34.22
N SER A 125 27.74 -12.63 35.11
CA SER A 125 27.74 -12.40 36.57
C SER A 125 29.15 -12.11 37.11
N LEU A 126 30.20 -12.65 36.47
CA LEU A 126 31.60 -12.36 36.79
C LEU A 126 32.08 -11.01 36.25
N GLN A 127 31.48 -10.51 35.16
CA GLN A 127 31.80 -9.19 34.59
C GLN A 127 31.12 -8.05 35.38
N GLY A 128 29.95 -8.29 35.96
CA GLY A 128 29.17 -7.35 36.80
C GLY A 128 29.51 -7.40 38.30
N GLU A 129 30.80 -7.29 38.66
CA GLU A 129 31.29 -7.27 40.06
C GLU A 129 30.97 -8.50 40.94
N GLY A 130 30.53 -9.64 40.37
CA GLY A 130 30.25 -10.86 41.13
C GLY A 130 28.90 -10.85 41.87
N GLN A 131 28.03 -9.87 41.60
CA GLN A 131 26.72 -9.76 42.23
C GLN A 131 25.86 -11.00 41.90
N GLY A 132 25.49 -11.76 42.93
CA GLY A 132 24.60 -12.91 42.82
C GLY A 132 25.28 -14.30 42.80
N LEU A 133 26.62 -14.38 42.87
CA LEU A 133 27.33 -15.66 43.03
C LEU A 133 27.48 -16.03 44.51
N VAL A 134 27.01 -17.23 44.87
CA VAL A 134 27.17 -17.81 46.21
C VAL A 134 28.25 -18.88 46.24
N CYS A 135 28.90 -19.01 47.39
CA CYS A 135 29.92 -20.03 47.65
C CYS A 135 29.38 -21.44 47.41
N ASP A 136 30.05 -22.24 46.58
CA ASP A 136 29.63 -23.61 46.25
C ASP A 136 29.66 -24.57 47.47
N LEU A 137 30.42 -24.23 48.53
CA LEU A 137 30.55 -25.08 49.73
C LEU A 137 29.56 -24.73 50.83
N CYS A 138 29.20 -23.45 50.99
CA CYS A 138 28.32 -23.03 52.08
C CYS A 138 26.99 -22.43 51.62
N SER A 139 26.81 -22.17 50.32
CA SER A 139 25.61 -21.57 49.70
C SER A 139 25.14 -20.21 50.25
N ASP A 140 25.78 -19.69 51.30
CA ASP A 140 25.29 -18.53 52.05
C ASP A 140 26.05 -17.23 51.81
N ARG A 141 27.33 -17.32 51.40
CA ARG A 141 28.25 -16.16 51.36
C ARG A 141 28.70 -15.86 49.95
N GLU A 142 28.93 -14.58 49.67
CA GLU A 142 29.47 -14.09 48.40
C GLU A 142 30.82 -14.75 48.09
N VAL A 143 31.02 -15.03 46.80
CA VAL A 143 32.26 -15.63 46.30
C VAL A 143 33.33 -14.55 46.22
N GLU A 144 34.55 -14.87 46.63
CA GLU A 144 35.73 -14.01 46.42
C GLU A 144 36.74 -14.63 45.45
N LYS A 145 36.89 -15.96 45.51
CA LYS A 145 37.98 -16.67 44.83
C LYS A 145 37.45 -17.94 44.15
N ARG A 146 37.98 -18.24 42.97
CA ARG A 146 37.72 -19.49 42.26
C ARG A 146 38.93 -20.42 42.34
N CYS A 147 38.68 -21.66 42.74
CA CYS A 147 39.66 -22.73 42.67
C CYS A 147 39.71 -23.27 41.24
N GLN A 148 40.82 -23.08 40.52
CA GLN A 148 40.98 -23.59 39.15
C GLN A 148 41.10 -25.11 39.09
N THR A 149 41.59 -25.74 40.17
CA THR A 149 41.75 -27.19 40.27
C THR A 149 40.42 -27.88 40.58
N CYS A 150 39.64 -27.35 41.53
CA CYS A 150 38.31 -27.90 41.87
C CYS A 150 37.17 -27.33 41.03
N LYS A 151 37.40 -26.30 40.23
CA LYS A 151 36.37 -25.53 39.52
C LYS A 151 35.27 -24.98 40.44
N ALA A 152 35.60 -24.78 41.72
CA ALA A 152 34.69 -24.33 42.77
C ALA A 152 34.87 -22.82 43.06
N ASN A 153 33.76 -22.13 43.22
CA ASN A 153 33.65 -20.75 43.66
C ASN A 153 33.54 -20.70 45.18
N LEU A 154 34.49 -20.07 45.86
CA LEU A 154 34.60 -20.06 47.32
C LEU A 154 34.50 -18.64 47.89
N CYS A 155 33.75 -18.48 48.98
CA CYS A 155 33.83 -17.28 49.82
C CYS A 155 35.16 -17.23 50.57
N HIS A 156 35.45 -16.10 51.23
CA HIS A 156 36.67 -15.90 52.01
C HIS A 156 36.98 -17.07 52.97
N PHE A 157 35.99 -17.43 53.80
CA PHE A 157 36.14 -18.46 54.84
C PHE A 157 36.33 -19.86 54.24
N CYS A 158 35.53 -20.21 53.24
CA CYS A 158 35.64 -21.49 52.55
C CYS A 158 36.95 -21.61 51.77
N CYS A 159 37.46 -20.51 51.20
CA CYS A 159 38.79 -20.49 50.57
C CYS A 159 39.91 -20.76 51.59
N GLN A 160 39.84 -20.15 52.77
CA GLN A 160 40.82 -20.40 53.82
C GLN A 160 40.78 -21.85 54.31
N ALA A 161 39.57 -22.39 54.54
CA ALA A 161 39.39 -23.79 54.92
C ALA A 161 39.92 -24.73 53.83
N HIS A 162 39.58 -24.46 52.57
CA HIS A 162 40.03 -25.22 51.40
C HIS A 162 41.56 -25.25 51.29
N ARG A 163 42.27 -24.14 51.57
CA ARG A 163 43.75 -24.13 51.55
C ARG A 163 44.38 -24.87 52.74
N ARG A 164 43.65 -25.09 53.83
CA ARG A 164 44.16 -25.73 55.05
C ARG A 164 44.01 -27.26 55.04
N GLN A 165 43.18 -27.80 54.15
CA GLN A 165 42.99 -29.25 54.01
C GLN A 165 44.14 -29.89 53.23
N LYS A 166 44.71 -30.99 53.75
CA LYS A 166 45.86 -31.71 53.14
C LYS A 166 45.68 -32.03 51.65
N LYS A 167 44.44 -32.29 51.22
CA LYS A 167 44.14 -32.70 49.84
C LYS A 167 44.04 -31.52 48.85
N THR A 168 43.91 -30.29 49.33
CA THR A 168 43.55 -29.13 48.50
C THR A 168 44.48 -27.93 48.74
N THR A 169 45.55 -28.11 49.52
CA THR A 169 46.59 -27.09 49.80
C THR A 169 47.29 -26.60 48.54
N TYR A 170 47.51 -27.49 47.56
CA TYR A 170 48.21 -27.20 46.30
C TYR A 170 47.28 -26.69 45.19
N HIS A 171 46.00 -26.48 45.47
CA HIS A 171 45.06 -26.04 44.46
C HIS A 171 45.24 -24.56 44.12
N THR A 172 45.27 -24.25 42.82
CA THR A 172 45.43 -22.87 42.34
C THR A 172 44.14 -22.09 42.56
N MET A 173 44.22 -21.04 43.38
CA MET A 173 43.12 -20.12 43.64
C MET A 173 43.35 -18.81 42.89
N VAL A 174 42.33 -18.33 42.20
CA VAL A 174 42.35 -17.07 41.46
C VAL A 174 41.26 -16.16 41.99
N ASP A 175 41.59 -14.90 42.23
CA ASP A 175 40.64 -13.87 42.62
C ASP A 175 39.64 -13.62 41.48
N LEU A 176 38.35 -13.48 41.82
CA LEU A 176 37.30 -13.31 40.81
C LEU A 176 37.54 -12.09 39.91
N LYS A 177 38.16 -11.04 40.46
CA LYS A 177 38.49 -9.79 39.76
C LYS A 177 39.53 -9.99 38.65
N ASP A 178 40.37 -11.02 38.77
CA ASP A 178 41.48 -11.32 37.88
C ASP A 178 41.14 -12.39 36.83
N LEU A 179 39.89 -12.88 36.80
CA LEU A 179 39.42 -13.89 35.83
C LEU A 179 39.10 -13.33 34.44
N LYS A 180 39.34 -12.03 34.20
CA LYS A 180 39.11 -11.36 32.90
C LYS A 180 39.99 -12.00 31.81
N GLY A 181 39.41 -12.91 31.02
CA GLY A 181 40.07 -13.53 29.85
C GLY A 181 40.18 -15.06 29.87
N CYS A 182 39.66 -15.76 30.88
CA CYS A 182 39.71 -17.22 30.90
C CYS A 182 38.51 -17.85 30.15
N SER A 183 38.76 -18.54 29.03
CA SER A 183 37.72 -19.13 28.16
C SER A 183 37.14 -20.47 28.66
N ARG A 184 37.59 -21.00 29.81
CA ARG A 184 37.14 -22.30 30.37
C ARG A 184 36.71 -22.20 31.84
N ILE A 185 35.63 -21.46 32.08
CA ILE A 185 35.06 -21.21 33.42
C ILE A 185 33.98 -22.24 33.81
N GLY A 186 33.54 -23.10 32.89
CA GLY A 186 32.42 -24.01 33.11
C GLY A 186 32.54 -24.95 34.33
N LYS A 187 31.42 -25.16 35.03
CA LYS A 187 31.31 -26.19 36.07
C LYS A 187 31.34 -27.59 35.43
N PRO A 188 31.90 -28.62 36.10
CA PRO A 188 31.78 -29.99 35.64
C PRO A 188 30.31 -30.37 35.46
N ILE A 189 29.99 -31.02 34.34
CA ILE A 189 28.63 -31.54 34.10
C ILE A 189 28.51 -32.87 34.84
N LEU A 190 27.58 -32.93 35.80
CA LEU A 190 27.37 -34.10 36.66
C LEU A 190 26.42 -35.09 36.00
N CYS A 191 26.62 -36.38 36.31
CA CYS A 191 25.75 -37.43 35.80
C CYS A 191 24.36 -37.37 36.49
N PRO A 192 23.24 -37.39 35.74
CA PRO A 192 21.91 -37.40 36.32
C PRO A 192 21.63 -38.64 37.18
N ALA A 193 22.20 -39.79 36.84
CA ALA A 193 22.05 -41.04 37.59
C ALA A 193 23.03 -41.15 38.77
N HIS A 194 24.22 -40.54 38.64
CA HIS A 194 25.28 -40.56 39.65
C HIS A 194 25.73 -39.12 39.97
N PRO A 195 25.00 -38.38 40.83
CA PRO A 195 25.23 -36.94 41.02
C PRO A 195 26.62 -36.55 41.55
N ALA A 196 27.36 -37.51 42.13
CA ALA A 196 28.72 -37.29 42.62
C ALA A 196 29.79 -37.40 41.51
N GLU A 197 29.44 -38.00 40.36
CA GLU A 197 30.38 -38.29 39.27
C GLU A 197 30.18 -37.33 38.09
N ASP A 198 31.28 -36.99 37.42
CA ASP A 198 31.25 -36.13 36.23
C ASP A 198 31.22 -36.91 34.92
N LEU A 199 30.59 -36.31 33.91
CA LEU A 199 30.48 -36.88 32.57
C LEU A 199 31.78 -36.61 31.79
N ARG A 200 32.67 -37.60 31.74
CA ARG A 200 33.96 -37.53 31.02
C ARG A 200 34.12 -38.53 29.89
N LEU A 201 33.23 -39.53 29.82
CA LEU A 201 33.27 -40.60 28.83
C LEU A 201 32.08 -40.43 27.88
N PHE A 202 32.19 -40.98 26.68
CA PHE A 202 31.14 -40.99 25.68
C PHE A 202 30.92 -42.42 25.20
N CYS A 203 29.68 -42.89 25.28
CA CYS A 203 29.29 -44.21 24.81
C CYS A 203 28.87 -44.13 23.35
N GLU A 204 29.61 -44.73 22.43
CA GLU A 204 29.31 -44.65 20.98
C GLU A 204 28.01 -45.39 20.62
N LEU A 205 27.72 -46.51 21.29
CA LEU A 205 26.51 -47.30 21.01
C LEU A 205 25.21 -46.55 21.40
N CYS A 206 25.25 -45.79 22.49
CA CYS A 206 24.08 -45.08 23.02
C CYS A 206 24.05 -43.59 22.64
N ASP A 207 25.06 -43.13 21.89
CA ASP A 207 25.25 -41.74 21.45
C ASP A 207 25.04 -40.71 22.58
N ARG A 208 25.60 -40.99 23.77
CA ARG A 208 25.41 -40.14 24.96
C ARG A 208 26.65 -40.09 25.86
N PRO A 209 26.90 -38.95 26.54
CA PRO A 209 27.95 -38.86 27.55
C PRO A 209 27.58 -39.68 28.80
N VAL A 210 28.58 -40.34 29.38
CA VAL A 210 28.44 -41.23 30.55
C VAL A 210 29.54 -40.95 31.58
N CYS A 211 29.29 -41.28 32.86
CA CYS A 211 30.31 -41.22 33.91
C CYS A 211 30.97 -42.59 34.12
N ARG A 212 31.96 -42.67 35.02
CA ARG A 212 32.68 -43.91 35.33
C ARG A 212 31.75 -44.99 35.90
N ASP A 213 30.84 -44.63 36.78
CA ASP A 213 29.88 -45.57 37.38
C ASP A 213 28.89 -46.12 36.34
N CYS A 214 28.46 -45.28 35.38
CA CYS A 214 27.62 -45.72 34.26
C CYS A 214 28.31 -46.79 33.40
N VAL A 215 29.62 -46.66 33.17
CA VAL A 215 30.40 -47.63 32.40
C VAL A 215 30.51 -48.96 33.14
N VAL A 216 30.60 -48.97 34.46
CA VAL A 216 30.63 -50.23 35.23
C VAL A 216 29.23 -50.87 35.33
N GLY A 217 28.17 -50.05 35.28
CA GLY A 217 26.77 -50.49 35.34
C GLY A 217 26.13 -50.70 33.96
N GLU A 218 25.24 -49.78 33.57
CA GLU A 218 24.38 -49.90 32.38
C GLU A 218 25.13 -49.96 31.04
N HIS A 219 26.40 -49.51 30.99
CA HIS A 219 27.20 -49.43 29.78
C HIS A 219 28.41 -50.37 29.76
N ARG A 220 28.36 -51.46 30.54
CA ARG A 220 29.51 -52.37 30.75
C ARG A 220 30.12 -52.96 29.49
N GLU A 221 29.30 -53.25 28.48
CA GLU A 221 29.74 -53.86 27.22
C GLU A 221 29.74 -52.87 26.05
N HIS A 222 29.49 -51.59 26.30
CA HIS A 222 29.41 -50.59 25.23
C HIS A 222 30.78 -49.94 24.98
N PRO A 223 31.14 -49.68 23.71
CA PRO A 223 32.36 -48.93 23.37
C PRO A 223 32.27 -47.51 23.95
N CYS A 224 33.15 -47.21 24.91
CA CYS A 224 33.22 -45.92 25.57
C CYS A 224 34.66 -45.37 25.51
N ASP A 225 34.80 -44.11 25.11
CA ASP A 225 36.09 -43.39 25.10
C ASP A 225 35.94 -42.01 25.77
N PHE A 226 37.05 -41.34 26.09
CA PHE A 226 37.04 -40.01 26.65
C PHE A 226 36.42 -39.00 25.68
N THR A 227 35.61 -38.09 26.21
CA THR A 227 34.97 -37.01 25.42
C THR A 227 36.01 -36.18 24.67
N SER A 228 37.21 -35.97 25.24
CA SER A 228 38.33 -35.28 24.59
C SER A 228 38.81 -35.94 23.30
N ASN A 229 38.66 -37.26 23.18
CA ASN A 229 39.14 -38.02 22.03
C ASN A 229 38.10 -38.03 20.92
N VAL A 230 36.82 -38.19 21.26
CA VAL A 230 35.73 -38.32 20.29
C VAL A 230 35.16 -36.99 19.81
N ILE A 231 35.34 -35.89 20.56
CA ILE A 231 34.72 -34.59 20.25
C ILE A 231 35.13 -34.03 18.88
N HIS A 232 36.32 -34.37 18.38
CA HIS A 232 36.75 -33.92 17.06
C HIS A 232 35.84 -34.49 15.96
N LYS A 233 35.56 -35.80 15.98
CA LYS A 233 34.68 -36.48 15.02
C LYS A 233 33.25 -35.92 15.04
N HIS A 234 32.62 -35.87 16.22
CA HIS A 234 31.26 -35.36 16.35
C HIS A 234 31.19 -33.85 16.08
N GLY A 235 32.20 -33.09 16.51
CA GLY A 235 32.30 -31.66 16.27
C GLY A 235 32.50 -31.31 14.80
N ASP A 236 33.26 -32.11 14.05
CA ASP A 236 33.47 -31.93 12.61
C ASP A 236 32.18 -32.17 11.84
N ALA A 237 31.40 -33.20 12.19
CA ALA A 237 30.09 -33.43 11.57
C ALA A 237 29.14 -32.22 11.74
N VAL A 238 29.09 -31.63 12.93
CA VAL A 238 28.29 -30.41 13.19
C VAL A 238 28.84 -29.20 12.43
N ARG A 239 30.18 -29.05 12.35
CA ARG A 239 30.82 -27.97 11.58
C ARG A 239 30.51 -28.07 10.08
N GLU A 240 30.48 -29.27 9.51
CA GLU A 240 30.12 -29.45 8.10
C GLU A 240 28.66 -29.09 7.83
N LEU A 241 27.72 -29.48 8.71
CA LEU A 241 26.32 -29.04 8.62
C LEU A 241 26.19 -27.51 8.71
N LEU A 242 26.96 -26.88 9.59
CA LEU A 242 27.01 -25.42 9.70
C LEU A 242 27.55 -24.77 8.41
N LYS A 243 28.62 -25.29 7.82
CA LYS A 243 29.16 -24.80 6.54
C LYS A 243 28.14 -24.89 5.40
N GLY A 244 27.29 -25.93 5.38
CA GLY A 244 26.21 -26.06 4.40
C GLY A 244 25.05 -25.07 4.64
N THR A 245 24.77 -24.75 5.90
CA THR A 245 23.64 -23.88 6.27
C THR A 245 23.98 -22.39 6.18
N GLN A 246 25.22 -22.00 6.48
CA GLN A 246 25.65 -20.59 6.53
C GLN A 246 25.39 -19.80 5.23
N PRO A 247 25.65 -20.33 4.02
CA PRO A 247 25.37 -19.59 2.77
C PRO A 247 23.88 -19.31 2.57
N HIS A 248 22.99 -20.17 3.10
CA HIS A 248 21.55 -19.94 3.01
C HIS A 248 21.14 -18.71 3.81
N VAL A 249 21.81 -18.42 4.93
CA VAL A 249 21.58 -17.21 5.73
C VAL A 249 21.95 -15.98 4.92
N GLU A 250 23.16 -15.98 4.33
CA GLU A 250 23.65 -14.84 3.53
C GLU A 250 22.74 -14.55 2.33
N VAL A 251 22.33 -15.58 1.59
CA VAL A 251 21.42 -15.45 0.45
C VAL A 251 20.06 -14.88 0.87
N LEU A 252 19.51 -15.35 2.00
CA LEU A 252 18.23 -14.85 2.50
C LEU A 252 18.33 -13.41 3.03
N GLU A 253 19.41 -13.05 3.70
CA GLU A 253 19.67 -11.68 4.14
C GLU A 253 19.80 -10.72 2.95
N GLU A 254 20.53 -11.13 1.91
CA GLU A 254 20.65 -10.35 0.68
C GLU A 254 19.29 -10.21 -0.02
N ALA A 255 18.53 -11.30 -0.17
CA ALA A 255 17.20 -11.25 -0.77
C ALA A 255 16.26 -10.32 -0.01
N LEU A 256 16.28 -10.35 1.33
CA LEU A 256 15.49 -9.45 2.16
C LEU A 256 15.94 -7.98 2.01
N ALA A 257 17.25 -7.72 1.89
CA ALA A 257 17.76 -6.37 1.63
C ALA A 257 17.32 -5.86 0.26
N GLN A 258 17.38 -6.69 -0.78
CA GLN A 258 16.91 -6.37 -2.13
C GLN A 258 15.41 -6.06 -2.15
N ILE A 259 14.58 -6.88 -1.49
CA ILE A 259 13.12 -6.66 -1.39
C ILE A 259 12.82 -5.34 -0.67
N LYS A 260 13.54 -5.03 0.42
CA LYS A 260 13.41 -3.75 1.12
C LYS A 260 13.76 -2.58 0.19
N GLY A 261 14.88 -2.66 -0.51
CA GLY A 261 15.31 -1.63 -1.48
C GLY A 261 14.29 -1.42 -2.59
N MET A 262 13.75 -2.49 -3.16
CA MET A 262 12.72 -2.43 -4.21
C MET A 262 11.43 -1.77 -3.70
N ASN A 263 11.00 -2.07 -2.47
CA ASN A 263 9.82 -1.48 -1.88
C ASN A 263 10.00 0.03 -1.64
N SER A 264 11.18 0.46 -1.17
CA SER A 264 11.52 1.88 -1.03
C SER A 264 11.51 2.61 -2.38
N ALA A 265 12.15 2.04 -3.41
CA ALA A 265 12.16 2.62 -4.75
C ALA A 265 10.74 2.74 -5.34
N LEU A 266 9.90 1.73 -5.13
CA LEU A 266 8.50 1.77 -5.56
C LEU A 266 7.72 2.89 -4.83
N GLN A 267 7.94 3.08 -3.53
CA GLN A 267 7.31 4.16 -2.77
C GLN A 267 7.73 5.54 -3.27
N GLU A 268 9.02 5.73 -3.58
CA GLU A 268 9.51 6.98 -4.18
C GLU A 268 8.87 7.25 -5.55
N GLN A 269 8.78 6.23 -6.41
CA GLN A 269 8.17 6.36 -7.74
C GLN A 269 6.67 6.69 -7.64
N VAL A 270 5.94 6.07 -6.73
CA VAL A 270 4.53 6.40 -6.45
C VAL A 270 4.41 7.85 -5.96
N GLY A 271 5.32 8.28 -5.08
CA GLY A 271 5.39 9.66 -4.59
C GLY A 271 5.59 10.68 -5.73
N ALA A 272 6.53 10.40 -6.63
CA ALA A 272 6.84 11.25 -7.79
C ALA A 272 5.63 11.37 -8.74
N VAL A 273 5.02 10.24 -9.14
CA VAL A 273 3.84 10.27 -10.02
C VAL A 273 2.66 10.99 -9.36
N ALA A 274 2.47 10.81 -8.06
CA ALA A 274 1.43 11.54 -7.34
C ALA A 274 1.69 13.05 -7.31
N ALA A 275 2.95 13.49 -7.24
CA ALA A 275 3.32 14.90 -7.34
C ALA A 275 3.02 15.45 -8.75
N ASP A 276 3.39 14.72 -9.81
CA ASP A 276 3.10 15.12 -11.19
C ASP A 276 1.60 15.32 -11.43
N VAL A 277 0.76 14.41 -10.92
CA VAL A 277 -0.71 14.52 -11.02
C VAL A 277 -1.23 15.76 -10.30
N ARG A 278 -0.70 16.07 -9.11
CA ARG A 278 -1.07 17.29 -8.37
C ARG A 278 -0.68 18.54 -9.14
N THR A 279 0.56 18.64 -9.58
CA THR A 279 1.06 19.79 -10.36
C THR A 279 0.29 19.98 -11.67
N PHE A 280 -0.04 18.90 -12.37
CA PHE A 280 -0.89 18.97 -13.56
C PHE A 280 -2.29 19.51 -13.24
N SER A 281 -2.90 19.03 -12.15
CA SER A 281 -4.24 19.45 -11.73
C SER A 281 -4.27 20.93 -11.30
N GLU A 282 -3.26 21.38 -10.56
CA GLU A 282 -3.08 22.79 -10.18
C GLU A 282 -2.92 23.69 -11.41
N GLY A 283 -2.15 23.24 -12.41
CA GLY A 283 -2.01 23.94 -13.69
C GLY A 283 -3.36 24.12 -14.41
N TYR A 284 -4.21 23.09 -14.38
CA TYR A 284 -5.53 23.14 -15.00
C TYR A 284 -6.51 24.05 -14.25
N ILE A 285 -6.53 23.98 -12.91
CA ILE A 285 -7.33 24.89 -12.06
C ILE A 285 -6.96 26.35 -12.35
N LYS A 286 -5.66 26.64 -12.36
CA LYS A 286 -5.16 27.99 -12.65
C LYS A 286 -5.59 28.48 -14.03
N ALA A 287 -5.53 27.63 -15.05
CA ALA A 287 -5.97 27.99 -16.40
C ALA A 287 -7.48 28.32 -16.46
N ILE A 288 -8.31 27.61 -15.69
CA ILE A 288 -9.74 27.88 -15.56
C ILE A 288 -9.98 29.22 -14.85
N GLU A 289 -9.28 29.48 -13.74
CA GLU A 289 -9.39 30.73 -13.00
C GLU A 289 -8.98 31.94 -13.87
N GLU A 290 -7.87 31.84 -14.60
CA GLU A 290 -7.44 32.89 -15.53
C GLU A 290 -8.47 33.13 -16.64
N HIS A 291 -9.13 32.08 -17.12
CA HIS A 291 -10.20 32.22 -18.11
C HIS A 291 -11.43 32.93 -17.55
N ARG A 292 -11.86 32.55 -16.33
CA ARG A 292 -12.96 33.21 -15.60
C ARG A 292 -12.66 34.70 -15.46
N ASP A 293 -11.48 35.05 -14.97
CA ASP A 293 -11.11 36.44 -14.70
C ASP A 293 -11.06 37.27 -15.99
N LYS A 294 -10.61 36.65 -17.10
CA LYS A 294 -10.67 37.27 -18.43
C LYS A 294 -12.10 37.56 -18.88
N LEU A 295 -13.03 36.62 -18.70
CA LEU A 295 -14.44 36.81 -19.07
C LEU A 295 -15.09 37.92 -18.24
N LEU A 296 -14.80 37.96 -16.93
CA LEU A 296 -15.27 39.03 -16.05
C LEU A 296 -14.72 40.40 -16.47
N LYS A 297 -13.45 40.46 -16.86
CA LYS A 297 -12.87 41.69 -17.42
C LYS A 297 -13.57 42.13 -18.70
N GLN A 298 -13.85 41.19 -19.61
CA GLN A 298 -14.57 41.51 -20.86
C GLN A 298 -15.99 42.03 -20.61
N LEU A 299 -16.69 41.48 -19.61
CA LEU A 299 -17.99 41.96 -19.17
C LEU A 299 -17.91 43.42 -18.69
N GLU A 300 -16.92 43.72 -17.86
CA GLU A 300 -16.68 45.06 -17.35
C GLU A 300 -16.34 46.05 -18.48
N ASP A 301 -15.50 45.64 -19.44
CA ASP A 301 -15.18 46.45 -20.62
C ASP A 301 -16.42 46.73 -21.50
N ILE A 302 -17.39 45.81 -21.57
CA ILE A 302 -18.67 46.03 -22.26
C ILE A 302 -19.52 47.05 -21.48
N ARG A 303 -19.62 46.89 -20.15
CA ARG A 303 -20.37 47.78 -19.27
C ARG A 303 -19.87 49.22 -19.41
N VAL A 304 -18.57 49.44 -19.24
CA VAL A 304 -17.93 50.76 -19.33
C VAL A 304 -18.16 51.39 -20.71
N ARG A 305 -18.03 50.63 -21.81
CA ARG A 305 -18.27 51.17 -23.16
C ARG A 305 -19.72 51.63 -23.37
N LYS A 306 -20.70 50.83 -22.93
CA LYS A 306 -22.12 51.18 -23.05
C LYS A 306 -22.45 52.41 -22.19
N GLU A 307 -21.96 52.44 -20.96
CA GLU A 307 -22.16 53.55 -20.02
C GLU A 307 -21.58 54.85 -20.58
N ASN A 308 -20.35 54.84 -21.09
CA ASN A 308 -19.73 56.01 -21.72
C ASN A 308 -20.52 56.52 -22.94
N SER A 309 -21.05 55.61 -23.77
CA SER A 309 -21.88 56.00 -24.93
C SER A 309 -23.19 56.68 -24.51
N LEU A 310 -23.83 56.17 -23.46
CA LEU A 310 -25.06 56.76 -22.90
C LEU A 310 -24.78 58.10 -22.24
N GLN A 311 -23.68 58.22 -21.50
CA GLN A 311 -23.26 59.47 -20.87
C GLN A 311 -22.96 60.55 -21.91
N LEU A 312 -22.28 60.21 -23.01
CA LEU A 312 -22.03 61.15 -24.10
C LEU A 312 -23.32 61.61 -24.78
N GLN A 313 -24.22 60.68 -25.12
CA GLN A 313 -25.51 61.02 -25.73
C GLN A 313 -26.35 61.90 -24.79
N LYS A 314 -26.37 61.59 -23.49
CA LYS A 314 -27.04 62.39 -22.47
C LYS A 314 -26.50 63.82 -22.46
N ALA A 315 -25.18 64.00 -22.39
CA ALA A 315 -24.56 65.33 -22.37
C ALA A 315 -24.88 66.14 -23.64
N GLN A 316 -24.89 65.49 -24.81
CA GLN A 316 -25.26 66.15 -26.07
C GLN A 316 -26.73 66.60 -26.08
N LEU A 317 -27.65 65.77 -25.58
CA LEU A 317 -29.07 66.11 -25.49
C LEU A 317 -29.34 67.20 -24.45
N GLU A 318 -28.67 67.16 -23.30
CA GLU A 318 -28.77 68.20 -22.27
C GLU A 318 -28.28 69.55 -22.80
N GLN A 319 -27.17 69.58 -23.53
CA GLN A 319 -26.67 70.81 -24.16
C GLN A 319 -27.63 71.34 -25.24
N LEU A 320 -28.14 70.48 -26.12
CA LEU A 320 -29.11 70.89 -27.13
C LEU A 320 -30.41 71.43 -26.51
N LEU A 321 -30.88 70.79 -25.44
CA LEU A 321 -32.05 71.25 -24.70
C LEU A 321 -31.81 72.63 -24.07
N ALA A 322 -30.63 72.86 -23.47
CA ALA A 322 -30.26 74.16 -22.93
C ALA A 322 -30.23 75.23 -24.03
N ASP A 323 -29.58 74.93 -25.16
CA ASP A 323 -29.49 75.81 -26.32
C ASP A 323 -30.87 76.19 -26.90
N LEU A 324 -31.79 75.21 -26.99
CA LEU A 324 -33.17 75.42 -27.43
C LEU A 324 -33.96 76.26 -26.43
N ARG A 325 -33.89 75.94 -25.12
CA ARG A 325 -34.57 76.70 -24.06
C ARG A 325 -34.14 78.15 -24.05
N THR A 326 -32.84 78.43 -24.05
CA THR A 326 -32.33 79.81 -24.09
C THR A 326 -32.80 80.54 -25.35
N GLY A 327 -32.81 79.87 -26.50
CA GLY A 327 -33.32 80.46 -27.75
C GLY A 327 -34.80 80.82 -27.69
N VAL A 328 -35.63 79.92 -27.14
CA VAL A 328 -37.08 80.13 -26.99
C VAL A 328 -37.37 81.21 -25.94
N GLU A 329 -36.83 81.09 -24.74
CA GLU A 329 -37.06 82.02 -23.62
C GLU A 329 -36.68 83.46 -23.99
N PHE A 330 -35.52 83.66 -24.62
CA PHE A 330 -35.11 84.98 -25.10
C PHE A 330 -36.07 85.54 -26.16
N THR A 331 -36.48 84.71 -27.12
CA THR A 331 -37.37 85.15 -28.21
C THR A 331 -38.77 85.47 -27.69
N GLU A 332 -39.31 84.65 -26.80
CA GLU A 332 -40.60 84.91 -26.15
C GLU A 332 -40.55 86.21 -25.34
N HIS A 333 -39.50 86.43 -24.55
CA HIS A 333 -39.35 87.65 -23.77
C HIS A 333 -39.23 88.90 -24.66
N LEU A 334 -38.42 88.83 -25.72
CA LEU A 334 -38.27 89.90 -26.71
C LEU A 334 -39.60 90.26 -27.38
N LEU A 335 -40.40 89.26 -27.77
CA LEU A 335 -41.71 89.48 -28.41
C LEU A 335 -42.80 89.94 -27.43
N THR A 336 -42.70 89.58 -26.15
CA THR A 336 -43.71 89.93 -25.14
C THR A 336 -43.45 91.30 -24.51
N SER A 337 -42.19 91.67 -24.33
CA SER A 337 -41.79 92.83 -23.52
C SER A 337 -40.90 93.84 -24.25
N GLY A 338 -40.36 93.50 -25.42
CA GLY A 338 -39.51 94.39 -26.20
C GLY A 338 -40.31 95.43 -27.00
N SER A 339 -39.69 96.59 -27.24
CA SER A 339 -40.22 97.59 -28.16
C SER A 339 -40.06 97.19 -29.62
N ASP A 340 -40.88 97.76 -30.52
CA ASP A 340 -40.81 97.50 -31.97
C ASP A 340 -39.38 97.68 -32.53
N LEU A 341 -38.64 98.68 -32.02
CA LEU A 341 -37.28 98.96 -32.46
C LEU A 341 -36.26 97.91 -31.97
N GLU A 342 -36.36 97.47 -30.71
CA GLU A 342 -35.50 96.40 -30.16
C GLU A 342 -35.72 95.07 -30.89
N ILE A 343 -36.97 94.75 -31.23
CA ILE A 343 -37.33 93.58 -32.04
C ILE A 343 -36.68 93.67 -33.42
N LEU A 344 -36.78 94.81 -34.10
CA LEU A 344 -36.20 94.99 -35.44
C LEU A 344 -34.67 94.93 -35.43
N ILE A 345 -34.00 95.51 -34.42
CA ILE A 345 -32.54 95.46 -34.28
C ILE A 345 -32.04 94.03 -34.04
N THR A 346 -32.73 93.26 -33.20
CA THR A 346 -32.30 91.90 -32.81
C THR A 346 -32.78 90.79 -33.75
N LYS A 347 -33.79 91.07 -34.61
CA LYS A 347 -34.41 90.13 -35.56
C LYS A 347 -33.40 89.29 -36.33
N GLY A 348 -32.35 89.91 -36.88
CA GLY A 348 -31.37 89.20 -37.71
C GLY A 348 -30.70 88.06 -36.95
N VAL A 349 -30.23 88.34 -35.74
CA VAL A 349 -29.52 87.38 -34.87
C VAL A 349 -30.46 86.27 -34.39
N VAL A 350 -31.68 86.64 -33.98
CA VAL A 350 -32.69 85.68 -33.50
C VAL A 350 -33.13 84.74 -34.62
N VAL A 351 -33.47 85.28 -35.79
CA VAL A 351 -33.89 84.48 -36.94
C VAL A 351 -32.77 83.53 -37.36
N GLU A 352 -31.52 83.99 -37.41
CA GLU A 352 -30.39 83.13 -37.74
C GLU A 352 -30.20 82.00 -36.72
N ARG A 353 -30.24 82.30 -35.41
CA ARG A 353 -30.07 81.30 -34.35
C ARG A 353 -31.20 80.28 -34.34
N LEU A 354 -32.46 80.70 -34.40
CA LEU A 354 -33.61 79.80 -34.43
C LEU A 354 -33.63 78.95 -35.71
N THR A 355 -33.25 79.51 -36.85
CA THR A 355 -33.13 78.75 -38.11
C THR A 355 -32.07 77.66 -37.99
N LYS A 356 -30.95 77.91 -37.30
CA LYS A 356 -29.93 76.88 -37.03
C LYS A 356 -30.47 75.80 -36.08
N LEU A 357 -31.11 76.19 -34.98
CA LEU A 357 -31.65 75.26 -33.98
C LEU A 357 -32.76 74.36 -34.56
N ASN A 358 -33.65 74.91 -35.39
CA ASN A 358 -34.73 74.15 -36.04
C ASN A 358 -34.24 73.12 -37.09
N LYS A 359 -32.97 73.20 -37.50
CA LYS A 359 -32.36 72.27 -38.45
C LYS A 359 -31.54 71.17 -37.77
N VAL A 360 -31.37 71.21 -36.45
CA VAL A 360 -30.60 70.20 -35.72
C VAL A 360 -31.40 68.91 -35.62
N GLU A 361 -30.87 67.82 -36.18
CA GLU A 361 -31.42 66.48 -36.01
C GLU A 361 -30.90 65.86 -34.69
N TYR A 362 -31.80 65.23 -33.92
CA TYR A 362 -31.45 64.55 -32.68
C TYR A 362 -32.26 63.26 -32.50
N SER A 363 -31.67 62.27 -31.82
CA SER A 363 -32.36 61.03 -31.45
C SER A 363 -32.85 61.09 -30.01
N VAL A 364 -34.14 60.84 -29.82
CA VAL A 364 -34.79 60.65 -28.50
C VAL A 364 -34.61 59.23 -27.95
N HIS A 365 -34.06 58.29 -28.74
CA HIS A 365 -33.86 56.90 -28.32
C HIS A 365 -32.39 56.65 -27.93
N PRO A 366 -32.13 55.86 -26.87
CA PRO A 366 -30.77 55.45 -26.51
C PRO A 366 -30.06 54.76 -27.68
N GLY A 367 -28.83 55.18 -27.99
CA GLY A 367 -28.02 54.64 -29.09
C GLY A 367 -27.44 53.24 -28.85
N VAL A 368 -27.68 52.65 -27.68
CA VAL A 368 -27.19 51.33 -27.27
C VAL A 368 -28.30 50.55 -26.58
N ASN A 369 -28.35 49.23 -26.84
CA ASN A 369 -29.31 48.32 -26.20
C ASN A 369 -28.92 48.00 -24.75
N ASP A 370 -29.90 47.55 -23.97
CA ASP A 370 -29.77 47.20 -22.54
C ASP A 370 -29.26 45.76 -22.31
N LYS A 371 -29.22 44.93 -23.35
CA LYS A 371 -28.88 43.50 -23.21
C LYS A 371 -27.38 43.26 -23.11
N ILE A 372 -26.99 42.38 -22.19
CA ILE A 372 -25.67 41.76 -22.09
C ILE A 372 -25.89 40.26 -21.89
N CYS A 373 -25.27 39.42 -22.71
CA CYS A 373 -25.48 37.97 -22.68
C CYS A 373 -24.16 37.22 -22.46
N PHE A 374 -24.18 36.26 -21.54
CA PHE A 374 -23.08 35.31 -21.37
C PHE A 374 -23.34 34.05 -22.19
N SER A 375 -22.34 33.58 -22.93
CA SER A 375 -22.39 32.32 -23.69
C SER A 375 -21.43 31.30 -23.08
N PRO A 376 -21.92 30.34 -22.27
CA PRO A 376 -21.08 29.36 -21.58
C PRO A 376 -20.22 28.50 -22.51
N GLN A 377 -20.59 28.40 -23.78
CA GLN A 377 -19.94 27.57 -24.79
C GLN A 377 -18.75 28.26 -25.46
N GLN A 378 -18.45 29.51 -25.10
CA GLN A 378 -17.33 30.25 -25.65
C GLN A 378 -16.00 29.66 -25.17
N LYS A 379 -15.23 29.09 -26.10
CA LYS A 379 -13.94 28.46 -25.79
C LYS A 379 -12.94 29.48 -25.24
N ALA A 380 -12.20 29.09 -24.20
CA ALA A 380 -11.10 29.88 -23.63
C ALA A 380 -9.90 30.05 -24.58
N GLY A 381 -9.79 29.20 -25.59
CA GLY A 381 -8.56 29.05 -26.38
C GLY A 381 -7.50 28.29 -25.59
N ARG A 382 -6.22 28.60 -25.83
CA ARG A 382 -5.07 27.98 -25.15
C ARG A 382 -4.60 28.89 -24.01
N CYS A 383 -4.90 28.54 -22.76
CA CYS A 383 -4.37 29.23 -21.58
C CYS A 383 -3.15 28.46 -21.05
N ARG A 384 -1.95 29.06 -21.12
CA ARG A 384 -0.68 28.44 -20.69
C ARG A 384 -0.41 27.04 -21.28
N GLY A 385 -0.84 26.79 -22.51
CA GLY A 385 -0.69 25.48 -23.13
C GLY A 385 -1.83 24.50 -22.85
N TYR A 386 -2.66 24.76 -21.84
CA TYR A 386 -3.83 23.97 -21.48
C TYR A 386 -5.02 24.39 -22.33
N GLU A 387 -5.53 23.39 -23.01
CA GLU A 387 -6.77 23.40 -23.76
C GLU A 387 -7.91 23.26 -22.72
N VAL A 388 -8.57 24.36 -22.37
CA VAL A 388 -9.74 24.34 -21.46
C VAL A 388 -10.97 23.94 -22.29
N TYR A 389 -11.24 22.64 -22.32
CA TYR A 389 -12.36 22.08 -23.08
C TYR A 389 -13.43 21.54 -22.14
N ASP A 390 -14.67 21.83 -22.52
CA ASP A 390 -15.80 20.96 -22.23
C ASP A 390 -15.93 19.90 -23.35
N LEU A 391 -15.99 18.64 -22.93
CA LEU A 391 -16.46 17.46 -23.65
C LEU A 391 -15.88 17.12 -25.06
N HIS A 392 -14.73 16.44 -25.10
CA HIS A 392 -14.27 15.64 -26.25
C HIS A 392 -14.11 14.15 -25.92
N ARG A 393 -15.15 13.53 -25.36
CA ARG A 393 -15.18 12.07 -25.15
C ARG A 393 -16.40 11.43 -25.82
N ALA A 394 -16.41 11.41 -27.14
CA ALA A 394 -17.27 10.47 -27.86
C ALA A 394 -16.76 9.04 -27.62
N ARG A 395 -17.68 8.09 -27.39
CA ARG A 395 -17.35 6.68 -27.16
C ARG A 395 -18.17 5.79 -28.08
N GLU A 396 -17.58 4.68 -28.49
CA GLU A 396 -18.22 3.66 -29.31
C GLU A 396 -19.59 3.29 -28.71
N LYS A 397 -20.64 3.34 -29.54
CA LYS A 397 -22.04 3.01 -29.21
C LYS A 397 -22.65 3.86 -28.08
N GLN A 398 -22.07 5.01 -27.76
CA GLN A 398 -22.69 6.02 -26.88
C GLN A 398 -23.06 7.26 -27.70
N THR A 399 -24.25 7.79 -27.48
CA THR A 399 -24.71 9.00 -28.14
C THR A 399 -23.88 10.20 -27.67
N ALA A 400 -23.24 10.87 -28.61
CA ALA A 400 -22.58 12.15 -28.42
C ALA A 400 -23.45 13.24 -29.01
N SER A 401 -23.42 14.44 -28.42
CA SER A 401 -24.23 15.56 -28.88
C SER A 401 -23.48 16.88 -28.77
N PHE A 402 -23.86 17.84 -29.61
CA PHE A 402 -23.42 19.23 -29.55
C PHE A 402 -24.54 20.14 -30.03
N THR A 403 -24.48 21.42 -29.62
CA THR A 403 -25.47 22.43 -30.02
C THR A 403 -24.83 23.40 -31.01
N LEU A 404 -25.48 23.62 -32.14
CA LEU A 404 -25.12 24.65 -33.11
C LEU A 404 -25.84 25.95 -32.76
N LEU A 405 -25.09 27.05 -32.70
CA LEU A 405 -25.61 28.39 -32.45
C LEU A 405 -25.50 29.20 -33.74
N CYS A 406 -26.63 29.61 -34.32
CA CYS A 406 -26.63 30.47 -35.50
C CYS A 406 -26.56 31.94 -35.07
N LYS A 407 -25.63 32.66 -35.69
CA LYS A 407 -25.39 34.09 -35.44
C LYS A 407 -25.58 34.88 -36.73
N ASP A 408 -26.08 36.10 -36.62
CA ASP A 408 -26.21 37.02 -37.74
C ASP A 408 -24.87 37.66 -38.14
N ALA A 409 -24.90 38.55 -39.14
CA ALA A 409 -23.71 39.26 -39.63
C ALA A 409 -23.08 40.19 -38.58
N ALA A 410 -23.81 40.58 -37.54
CA ALA A 410 -23.31 41.37 -36.41
C ALA A 410 -22.73 40.47 -35.29
N GLY A 411 -22.86 39.15 -35.41
CA GLY A 411 -22.38 38.17 -34.42
C GLY A 411 -23.36 37.90 -33.28
N GLU A 412 -24.59 38.41 -33.38
CA GLU A 412 -25.66 38.24 -32.40
C GLU A 412 -26.42 36.94 -32.66
N SER A 413 -26.91 36.29 -31.60
CA SER A 413 -27.68 35.06 -31.71
C SER A 413 -29.01 35.31 -32.43
N MET A 414 -29.30 34.50 -33.44
CA MET A 414 -30.56 34.60 -34.18
C MET A 414 -31.72 34.23 -33.26
N GLY A 415 -32.75 35.08 -33.11
CA GLY A 415 -33.87 34.83 -32.19
C GLY A 415 -34.97 33.91 -32.72
N ARG A 416 -34.77 33.28 -33.88
CA ARG A 416 -35.72 32.37 -34.55
C ARG A 416 -34.97 31.24 -35.26
N GLY A 417 -35.48 30.01 -35.15
CA GLY A 417 -35.00 28.85 -35.92
C GLY A 417 -35.60 28.79 -37.34
N GLY A 418 -35.39 27.66 -38.03
CA GLY A 418 -35.94 27.38 -39.37
C GLY A 418 -34.94 27.32 -40.53
N ASP A 419 -33.65 27.45 -40.27
CA ASP A 419 -32.60 27.32 -41.29
C ASP A 419 -32.31 25.83 -41.61
N SER A 420 -31.96 25.56 -42.87
CA SER A 420 -31.54 24.21 -43.31
C SER A 420 -30.15 23.88 -42.76
N VAL A 421 -30.09 23.01 -41.76
CA VAL A 421 -28.85 22.56 -41.12
C VAL A 421 -28.58 21.09 -41.46
N ARG A 422 -27.43 20.82 -42.08
CA ARG A 422 -26.98 19.46 -42.42
C ARG A 422 -25.68 19.14 -41.69
N VAL A 423 -25.65 17.96 -41.07
CA VAL A 423 -24.46 17.44 -40.38
C VAL A 423 -24.12 16.05 -40.90
N ALA A 424 -22.86 15.86 -41.30
CA ALA A 424 -22.32 14.56 -41.69
C ALA A 424 -21.13 14.19 -40.79
N VAL A 425 -21.13 12.98 -40.25
CA VAL A 425 -20.06 12.46 -39.37
C VAL A 425 -19.40 11.29 -40.07
N ILE A 426 -18.15 11.43 -40.49
CA ILE A 426 -17.47 10.46 -41.37
C ILE A 426 -16.24 9.90 -40.65
N PRO A 427 -16.10 8.57 -40.49
CA PRO A 427 -14.87 7.98 -40.00
C PRO A 427 -13.72 8.24 -40.98
N LYS A 428 -12.55 8.66 -40.49
CA LYS A 428 -11.39 8.98 -41.33
C LYS A 428 -10.89 7.78 -42.13
N ASP A 429 -10.99 6.59 -41.53
CA ASP A 429 -10.52 5.32 -42.12
C ASP A 429 -11.56 4.66 -43.04
N LYS A 430 -12.82 5.11 -43.02
CA LYS A 430 -13.94 4.55 -43.79
C LYS A 430 -14.84 5.66 -44.33
N LYS A 431 -14.38 6.33 -45.39
CA LYS A 431 -15.07 7.47 -46.01
C LYS A 431 -16.48 7.12 -46.52
N ASP A 432 -16.72 5.87 -46.91
CA ASP A 432 -18.00 5.42 -47.49
C ASP A 432 -19.05 5.03 -46.44
N SER A 433 -18.75 5.15 -45.14
CA SER A 433 -19.69 4.78 -44.05
C SER A 433 -20.00 5.95 -43.11
N PRO A 434 -20.75 6.98 -43.55
CA PRO A 434 -21.13 8.09 -42.69
C PRO A 434 -22.05 7.62 -41.54
N VAL A 435 -21.79 8.15 -40.35
CA VAL A 435 -22.66 8.02 -39.18
C VAL A 435 -23.80 9.03 -39.31
N ARG A 436 -25.04 8.53 -39.28
CA ARG A 436 -26.24 9.36 -39.29
C ARG A 436 -26.26 10.27 -38.06
N ALA A 437 -26.30 11.58 -38.29
CA ALA A 437 -26.58 12.57 -37.25
C ALA A 437 -28.07 12.94 -37.27
N LEU A 438 -28.65 13.13 -36.08
CA LEU A 438 -29.97 13.70 -35.89
C LEU A 438 -29.81 15.19 -35.60
N VAL A 439 -30.55 16.03 -36.32
CA VAL A 439 -30.59 17.49 -36.10
C VAL A 439 -32.01 17.86 -35.67
N GLN A 440 -32.12 18.55 -34.54
CA GLN A 440 -33.37 19.04 -33.99
C GLN A 440 -33.28 20.56 -33.84
N ASP A 441 -34.21 21.29 -34.45
CA ASP A 441 -34.33 22.75 -34.32
C ASP A 441 -35.08 23.12 -33.04
N ASN A 442 -34.46 23.93 -32.18
CA ASN A 442 -35.06 24.42 -30.94
C ASN A 442 -35.93 25.68 -31.13
N LYS A 443 -36.04 26.17 -32.37
CA LYS A 443 -36.83 27.35 -32.79
C LYS A 443 -36.36 28.69 -32.22
N ASP A 444 -35.25 28.71 -31.51
CA ASP A 444 -34.64 29.88 -30.87
C ASP A 444 -33.30 30.29 -31.52
N GLY A 445 -33.01 29.78 -32.72
CA GLY A 445 -31.74 29.95 -33.43
C GLY A 445 -30.65 28.94 -33.04
N THR A 446 -30.96 27.98 -32.17
CA THR A 446 -30.08 26.86 -31.82
C THR A 446 -30.57 25.53 -32.42
N TYR A 447 -29.63 24.67 -32.79
CA TYR A 447 -29.92 23.33 -33.32
C TYR A 447 -29.18 22.29 -32.49
N TYR A 448 -29.93 21.36 -31.90
CA TYR A 448 -29.37 20.24 -31.16
C TYR A 448 -29.01 19.12 -32.13
N VAL A 449 -27.74 18.72 -32.13
CA VAL A 449 -27.22 17.67 -33.00
C VAL A 449 -26.75 16.50 -32.15
N SER A 450 -27.18 15.29 -32.49
CA SER A 450 -26.74 14.05 -31.83
C SER A 450 -26.32 12.99 -32.84
N TYR A 451 -25.30 12.19 -32.49
CA TYR A 451 -24.80 11.10 -33.31
C TYR A 451 -24.23 9.97 -32.43
N THR A 452 -24.28 8.74 -32.92
CA THR A 452 -23.79 7.56 -32.19
C THR A 452 -22.72 6.86 -33.02
N PRO A 453 -21.42 7.04 -32.72
CA PRO A 453 -20.35 6.41 -33.48
C PRO A 453 -20.32 4.90 -33.24
N LYS A 454 -20.22 4.13 -34.32
CA LYS A 454 -20.30 2.65 -34.25
C LYS A 454 -18.97 1.99 -33.85
N GLU A 455 -17.85 2.63 -34.16
CA GLU A 455 -16.50 2.09 -33.98
C GLU A 455 -15.60 3.12 -33.28
N PRO A 456 -14.56 2.67 -32.55
CA PRO A 456 -13.52 3.57 -32.05
C PRO A 456 -12.63 4.04 -33.21
N GLY A 457 -12.18 5.29 -33.18
CA GLY A 457 -11.36 5.86 -34.25
C GLY A 457 -11.48 7.37 -34.35
N VAL A 458 -10.84 7.95 -35.37
CA VAL A 458 -10.91 9.39 -35.65
C VAL A 458 -12.02 9.66 -36.66
N TYR A 459 -12.89 10.61 -36.34
CA TYR A 459 -14.04 11.01 -37.14
C TYR A 459 -13.92 12.48 -37.57
N THR A 460 -14.42 12.78 -38.75
CA THR A 460 -14.55 14.11 -39.32
C THR A 460 -16.02 14.53 -39.29
N VAL A 461 -16.33 15.67 -38.66
CA VAL A 461 -17.68 16.22 -38.55
C VAL A 461 -17.81 17.44 -39.45
N LEU A 462 -18.66 17.32 -40.47
CA LEU A 462 -19.01 18.36 -41.43
C LEU A 462 -20.33 18.99 -40.99
N VAL A 463 -20.38 20.32 -40.93
CA VAL A 463 -21.57 21.07 -40.55
C VAL A 463 -21.80 22.16 -41.59
N CYS A 464 -22.98 22.12 -42.21
CA CYS A 464 -23.43 23.09 -43.19
C CYS A 464 -24.73 23.75 -42.73
N VAL A 465 -24.82 25.07 -42.85
CA VAL A 465 -26.04 25.86 -42.64
C VAL A 465 -26.33 26.59 -43.96
N LYS A 466 -27.55 26.47 -44.49
CA LYS A 466 -27.93 27.01 -45.82
C LYS A 466 -26.95 26.59 -46.93
N GLU A 467 -26.62 25.29 -46.98
CA GLU A 467 -25.66 24.73 -47.94
C GLU A 467 -24.20 25.24 -47.80
N GLN A 468 -23.87 26.07 -46.81
CA GLN A 468 -22.53 26.62 -46.62
C GLN A 468 -21.86 26.07 -45.34
N HIS A 469 -20.56 25.78 -45.41
CA HIS A 469 -19.78 25.33 -44.25
C HIS A 469 -19.72 26.41 -43.16
N VAL A 470 -19.99 26.00 -41.92
CA VAL A 470 -19.79 26.88 -40.76
C VAL A 470 -18.31 27.06 -40.48
N ARG A 471 -17.97 28.19 -39.85
CA ARG A 471 -16.58 28.51 -39.49
C ARG A 471 -15.96 27.39 -38.64
N GLY A 472 -14.83 26.85 -39.09
CA GLY A 472 -14.11 25.76 -38.42
C GLY A 472 -14.55 24.35 -38.84
N SER A 473 -15.58 24.21 -39.68
CA SER A 473 -15.86 22.95 -40.37
C SER A 473 -14.84 22.73 -41.49
N PRO A 474 -14.28 21.51 -41.64
CA PRO A 474 -14.57 20.28 -40.88
C PRO A 474 -13.89 20.18 -39.50
N PHE A 475 -14.59 19.59 -38.53
CA PHE A 475 -14.08 19.31 -37.18
C PHE A 475 -13.55 17.88 -37.04
N THR A 476 -12.59 17.64 -36.14
CA THR A 476 -12.05 16.30 -35.86
C THR A 476 -12.45 15.84 -34.46
N VAL A 477 -12.93 14.59 -34.33
CA VAL A 477 -13.36 13.97 -33.06
C VAL A 477 -12.71 12.60 -32.89
N THR A 478 -12.15 12.32 -31.71
CA THR A 478 -11.58 11.01 -31.37
C THR A 478 -12.57 10.19 -30.56
N VAL A 479 -13.04 9.06 -31.11
CA VAL A 479 -13.97 8.12 -30.46
C VAL A 479 -13.19 7.02 -29.75
N ARG A 480 -13.40 6.89 -28.43
CA ARG A 480 -12.78 5.83 -27.60
C ARG A 480 -13.65 4.57 -27.54
N LYS A 481 -13.07 3.42 -27.24
CA LYS A 481 -13.83 2.16 -27.05
C LYS A 481 -14.89 2.28 -25.94
N ARG A 482 -16.01 1.56 -26.12
CA ARG A 482 -17.08 1.45 -25.11
C ARG A 482 -16.53 0.79 -23.84
N HIS A 483 -16.91 1.29 -22.67
CA HIS A 483 -16.67 0.58 -21.41
C HIS A 483 -17.40 -0.76 -21.43
N ARG A 484 -16.70 -1.87 -21.18
CA ARG A 484 -17.31 -3.18 -20.97
C ARG A 484 -17.59 -3.35 -19.47
N PRO A 485 -18.84 -3.56 -19.04
CA PRO A 485 -19.11 -3.99 -17.67
C PRO A 485 -18.52 -5.39 -17.45
N HIS A 486 -17.91 -5.63 -16.28
CA HIS A 486 -17.55 -6.99 -15.86
C HIS A 486 -18.84 -7.76 -15.56
N ALA A 487 -19.13 -8.80 -16.33
CA ALA A 487 -20.19 -9.78 -16.03
C ALA A 487 -19.62 -11.03 -15.33
N GLY A 488 -18.48 -10.88 -14.64
CA GLY A 488 -17.84 -11.99 -13.93
C GLY A 488 -18.51 -12.22 -12.58
N VAL A 489 -19.60 -12.96 -12.55
CA VAL A 489 -20.10 -13.58 -11.33
C VAL A 489 -19.29 -14.85 -11.09
N PHE A 490 -18.33 -14.81 -10.16
CA PHE A 490 -17.63 -16.02 -9.72
C PHE A 490 -18.09 -16.34 -8.30
N HIS A 491 -19.10 -17.20 -8.20
CA HIS A 491 -19.50 -17.80 -6.94
C HIS A 491 -18.48 -18.88 -6.56
N CYS A 492 -18.07 -18.94 -5.29
CA CYS A 492 -17.16 -19.99 -4.78
C CYS A 492 -17.69 -21.43 -4.96
N CYS A 493 -18.95 -21.61 -5.38
CA CYS A 493 -19.61 -22.90 -5.50
C CYS A 493 -19.31 -23.65 -6.80
N THR A 494 -18.59 -23.08 -7.77
CA THR A 494 -18.25 -23.80 -9.03
C THR A 494 -17.29 -24.97 -8.83
N PHE A 495 -16.75 -25.16 -7.61
CA PHE A 495 -15.79 -26.23 -7.29
C PHE A 495 -16.35 -27.37 -6.42
N CYS A 496 -17.58 -27.29 -5.92
CA CYS A 496 -18.07 -28.26 -4.94
C CYS A 496 -19.05 -29.32 -5.48
N SER A 497 -19.53 -29.23 -6.74
CA SER A 497 -20.52 -30.22 -7.23
C SER A 497 -20.45 -30.58 -8.72
N SER A 498 -19.40 -30.16 -9.44
CA SER A 498 -19.36 -30.32 -10.92
C SER A 498 -18.01 -30.73 -11.50
N GLY A 499 -17.07 -31.25 -10.71
CA GLY A 499 -15.81 -31.78 -11.25
C GLY A 499 -14.87 -30.72 -11.86
N GLY A 500 -14.95 -29.46 -11.42
CA GLY A 500 -13.94 -28.44 -11.71
C GLY A 500 -13.74 -28.12 -13.19
N GLN A 501 -14.80 -27.71 -13.90
CA GLN A 501 -14.63 -27.24 -15.28
C GLN A 501 -13.80 -25.94 -15.32
N LYS A 502 -12.57 -26.05 -15.84
CA LYS A 502 -11.60 -24.94 -16.06
C LYS A 502 -11.99 -23.98 -17.21
N THR A 503 -13.22 -24.07 -17.70
CA THR A 503 -13.68 -23.40 -18.93
C THR A 503 -14.29 -22.01 -18.68
N ALA A 504 -14.41 -21.59 -17.42
CA ALA A 504 -14.92 -20.27 -17.09
C ALA A 504 -13.97 -19.16 -17.59
N ARG A 505 -14.43 -18.38 -18.58
CA ARG A 505 -13.68 -17.27 -19.19
C ARG A 505 -14.27 -15.95 -18.71
N CYS A 506 -13.39 -15.01 -18.36
CA CYS A 506 -13.78 -13.61 -18.17
C CYS A 506 -14.42 -13.05 -19.45
N ALA A 507 -15.30 -12.05 -19.32
CA ALA A 507 -15.80 -11.27 -20.47
C ALA A 507 -14.68 -10.57 -21.27
N CYS A 508 -13.50 -10.43 -20.65
CA CYS A 508 -12.26 -9.95 -21.22
C CYS A 508 -11.41 -11.05 -21.90
N GLY A 509 -11.85 -12.32 -21.88
CA GLY A 509 -11.16 -13.46 -22.49
C GLY A 509 -10.10 -14.13 -21.61
N GLY A 510 -9.75 -13.56 -20.46
CA GLY A 510 -8.81 -14.15 -19.50
C GLY A 510 -9.35 -15.41 -18.83
N THR A 511 -8.48 -16.38 -18.55
CA THR A 511 -8.77 -17.54 -17.69
C THR A 511 -7.99 -17.43 -16.39
N MET A 512 -8.45 -18.08 -15.33
CA MET A 512 -7.64 -18.22 -14.12
C MET A 512 -6.27 -18.84 -14.44
N PRO A 513 -5.18 -18.32 -13.83
CA PRO A 513 -3.92 -19.04 -13.78
C PRO A 513 -4.16 -20.40 -13.12
N GLY A 514 -3.63 -21.48 -13.72
CA GLY A 514 -3.65 -22.79 -13.08
C GLY A 514 -2.81 -22.78 -11.80
N GLY A 515 -3.25 -23.49 -10.75
CA GLY A 515 -2.49 -23.60 -9.49
C GLY A 515 -3.34 -23.54 -8.22
N TYR A 516 -4.61 -23.16 -8.31
CA TYR A 516 -5.51 -23.15 -7.15
C TYR A 516 -6.19 -24.51 -6.96
N LEU A 517 -5.82 -25.21 -5.88
CA LEU A 517 -6.47 -26.43 -5.40
C LEU A 517 -7.29 -26.07 -4.15
N GLY A 518 -8.62 -26.11 -4.25
CA GLY A 518 -9.53 -25.99 -3.09
C GLY A 518 -10.61 -24.91 -3.20
N CYS A 519 -11.73 -25.12 -2.49
CA CYS A 519 -12.84 -24.18 -2.41
C CYS A 519 -12.46 -22.94 -1.58
N GLY A 520 -12.92 -21.76 -2.00
CA GLY A 520 -12.44 -20.43 -1.58
C GLY A 520 -12.69 -20.04 -0.13
N HIS A 521 -12.07 -20.74 0.83
CA HIS A 521 -11.96 -20.33 2.22
C HIS A 521 -10.61 -20.81 2.77
N GLY A 522 -9.74 -19.87 3.19
CA GLY A 522 -8.65 -20.17 4.11
C GLY A 522 -7.32 -20.69 3.55
N HIS A 523 -7.11 -20.80 2.24
CA HIS A 523 -5.81 -21.18 1.67
C HIS A 523 -4.88 -19.99 1.38
N LYS A 524 -3.57 -20.22 1.50
CA LYS A 524 -2.50 -19.26 1.15
C LYS A 524 -2.65 -18.85 -0.31
N GLY A 525 -2.86 -17.55 -0.57
CA GLY A 525 -3.01 -16.97 -1.91
C GLY A 525 -4.44 -16.60 -2.32
N HIS A 526 -5.45 -16.82 -1.47
CA HIS A 526 -6.83 -16.37 -1.70
C HIS A 526 -7.05 -14.93 -1.17
N PRO A 527 -7.66 -14.01 -1.94
CA PRO A 527 -7.81 -12.60 -1.55
C PRO A 527 -8.91 -12.32 -0.50
N GLY A 528 -9.58 -13.36 0.03
CA GLY A 528 -10.59 -13.24 1.10
C GLY A 528 -11.85 -12.47 0.72
N ARG A 529 -12.06 -12.17 -0.56
CA ARG A 529 -13.20 -11.39 -1.07
C ARG A 529 -14.13 -12.31 -1.89
N PRO A 530 -15.47 -12.16 -1.76
CA PRO A 530 -16.43 -12.95 -2.52
C PRO A 530 -16.40 -12.66 -4.03
N HIS A 531 -15.78 -11.55 -4.44
CA HIS A 531 -15.66 -11.14 -5.83
C HIS A 531 -14.19 -10.96 -6.22
N TRP A 532 -13.77 -11.66 -7.27
CA TRP A 532 -12.45 -11.51 -7.89
C TRP A 532 -12.57 -11.67 -9.41
N SER A 533 -11.78 -10.88 -10.14
CA SER A 533 -11.71 -10.89 -11.61
C SER A 533 -10.30 -11.26 -12.06
N CYS A 534 -10.14 -11.82 -13.26
CA CYS A 534 -8.83 -12.23 -13.79
C CYS A 534 -7.84 -11.07 -14.02
N CYS A 535 -8.29 -9.81 -13.89
CA CYS A 535 -7.45 -8.62 -13.88
C CYS A 535 -7.10 -8.13 -12.46
N GLY A 536 -7.36 -8.93 -11.43
CA GLY A 536 -6.98 -8.63 -10.04
C GLY A 536 -7.85 -7.58 -9.34
N LYS A 537 -9.04 -7.27 -9.86
CA LYS A 537 -9.98 -6.30 -9.23
C LYS A 537 -11.02 -7.02 -8.39
N PHE A 538 -11.34 -6.43 -7.22
CA PHE A 538 -12.22 -7.00 -6.19
C PHE A 538 -13.61 -6.37 -6.12
N ALA A 539 -13.92 -5.41 -6.98
CA ALA A 539 -15.20 -4.70 -7.01
C ALA A 539 -16.01 -5.07 -8.26
N GLU A 540 -17.31 -5.33 -8.08
CA GLU A 540 -18.27 -5.75 -9.12
C GLU A 540 -18.36 -4.74 -10.29
N LYS A 541 -18.22 -3.45 -10.00
CA LYS A 541 -18.27 -2.35 -10.97
C LYS A 541 -16.90 -1.69 -11.18
N SER A 542 -15.86 -2.48 -11.45
CA SER A 542 -14.49 -1.97 -11.67
C SER A 542 -14.08 -1.92 -13.15
N GLU A 543 -13.07 -1.12 -13.48
CA GLU A 543 -12.51 -1.05 -14.83
C GLU A 543 -11.61 -2.26 -15.12
N CYS A 544 -11.70 -2.82 -16.33
CA CYS A 544 -10.73 -3.82 -16.79
C CYS A 544 -9.50 -3.09 -17.37
N THR A 545 -8.36 -3.20 -16.70
CA THR A 545 -7.08 -2.59 -17.13
C THR A 545 -6.32 -3.46 -18.14
N TRP A 546 -6.89 -4.59 -18.56
CA TRP A 546 -6.25 -5.52 -19.49
C TRP A 546 -6.25 -4.96 -20.93
N THR A 547 -5.05 -4.73 -21.47
CA THR A 547 -4.81 -4.17 -22.82
C THR A 547 -4.49 -5.24 -23.87
N GLY A 548 -4.44 -6.52 -23.50
CA GLY A 548 -4.05 -7.63 -24.40
C GLY A 548 -5.20 -8.22 -25.21
N GLY A 549 -5.08 -8.22 -26.54
CA GLY A 549 -6.05 -8.79 -27.48
C GLY A 549 -6.20 -10.31 -27.41
N GLN A 550 -7.23 -10.83 -28.08
CA GLN A 550 -7.67 -12.24 -28.03
C GLN A 550 -6.67 -13.29 -28.56
N ASN A 551 -5.50 -12.89 -29.10
CA ASN A 551 -4.59 -13.79 -29.85
C ASN A 551 -3.11 -13.77 -29.42
N ALA A 552 -2.77 -13.32 -28.21
CA ALA A 552 -1.40 -13.52 -27.71
C ALA A 552 -1.25 -14.94 -27.13
N PRO A 553 -0.29 -15.77 -27.58
CA PRO A 553 -0.02 -17.06 -26.97
C PRO A 553 0.46 -16.84 -25.53
N ARG A 554 -0.12 -17.60 -24.60
CA ARG A 554 0.18 -17.53 -23.17
C ARG A 554 1.65 -17.86 -22.96
N SER A 555 2.45 -16.90 -22.50
CA SER A 555 3.64 -17.27 -21.75
C SER A 555 3.15 -17.99 -20.50
N LEU A 556 3.49 -19.27 -20.42
CA LEU A 556 3.48 -20.03 -19.18
C LEU A 556 4.46 -19.31 -18.25
N LEU A 557 3.95 -18.36 -17.45
CA LEU A 557 4.60 -18.01 -16.20
C LEU A 557 4.55 -19.28 -15.36
N ARG A 558 5.63 -20.07 -15.45
CA ARG A 558 5.95 -21.10 -14.49
C ARG A 558 5.90 -20.42 -13.12
N THR A 559 4.99 -20.89 -12.29
CA THR A 559 5.10 -20.76 -10.85
C THR A 559 6.45 -21.35 -10.48
N VAL A 560 7.46 -20.51 -10.34
CA VAL A 560 8.63 -20.88 -9.55
C VAL A 560 8.09 -20.89 -8.13
N ALA A 561 7.94 -22.09 -7.59
CA ALA A 561 7.82 -22.24 -6.16
C ALA A 561 9.08 -21.63 -5.53
N LEU A 562 8.88 -20.57 -4.75
CA LEU A 562 9.55 -20.25 -3.49
C LEU A 562 8.70 -19.19 -2.77
#